data_AF-A0A7V9FSW8-F1
#
_entry.id   AF-A0A7V9FSW8-F1
#
_cell.length_a   1.000
_cell.length_b   1.000
_cell.length_c   1.000
_cell.angle_alpha   90.00
_cell.angle_beta   90.00
_cell.angle_gamma   90.00
#
_symmetry.space_group_name_H-M   'P 1'
#
loop_
_entity.id
_entity.type
_entity.pdbx_description
1 polymer ?
#
loop_
_entity_poly.entity_id
_entity_poly.type
_entity_poly.pdbx_seq_one_letter_code
_entity_poly.pdbx_strand_id
1 'polypeptide(L)'
;MSNGRVAAREARIAARPPEVMFAPLPEQLANIRRWNAERGWGLIAGDLHAVDLTPRAGNDPLVVDLIAVYLRDGPEMSAVPRTCHELWTVAAAQQPRSWSWDWHGDRWERRPKPVQLITGLVHRPGIRRVTVDLAAHFEPGRYVRPSTLRSLDSAHAETLAAAAHFPRWIRAMDGKDVPYAWLSGYELLIRGRPTPWRLPALSWSNFRHTMSLTAAWANHSYSGWASPVCIS
;
A
#
# COMPACT_ATOMS: atom_id res chain seq x y z
N MET A 1 23.56 22.16 -12.55
CA MET A 1 22.14 22.47 -12.25
C MET A 1 21.51 21.29 -11.49
N SER A 2 21.61 21.26 -10.15
CA SER A 2 21.13 20.16 -9.29
C SER A 2 20.47 20.65 -7.99
N ASN A 3 19.89 21.85 -7.98
CA ASN A 3 19.36 22.47 -6.76
C ASN A 3 17.87 22.18 -6.50
N GLY A 4 17.11 21.73 -7.51
CA GLY A 4 15.66 21.49 -7.37
C GLY A 4 15.29 20.24 -6.57
N ARG A 5 16.08 19.16 -6.68
CA ARG A 5 15.82 17.88 -5.99
C ARG A 5 16.10 17.94 -4.48
N VAL A 6 17.08 18.75 -4.08
CA VAL A 6 17.43 18.96 -2.67
C VAL A 6 16.32 19.76 -1.98
N ALA A 7 15.87 20.84 -2.62
CA ALA A 7 14.80 21.70 -2.08
C ALA A 7 13.47 20.96 -1.88
N ALA A 8 13.06 20.07 -2.79
CA ALA A 8 11.83 19.30 -2.65
C ALA A 8 11.88 18.28 -1.48
N ARG A 9 13.05 17.69 -1.24
CA ARG A 9 13.29 16.78 -0.10
C ARG A 9 13.32 17.54 1.22
N GLU A 10 13.98 18.69 1.26
CA GLU A 10 14.03 19.56 2.44
C GLU A 10 12.65 20.14 2.79
N ALA A 11 11.84 20.49 1.79
CA ALA A 11 10.46 20.92 2.01
C ALA A 11 9.57 19.80 2.59
N ARG A 12 9.78 18.54 2.18
CA ARG A 12 9.09 17.37 2.76
C ARG A 12 9.46 17.16 4.23
N ILE A 13 10.72 17.39 4.61
CA ILE A 13 11.20 17.29 6.02
C ILE A 13 10.55 18.37 6.91
N ALA A 14 10.23 19.54 6.36
CA ALA A 14 9.66 20.67 7.10
C ALA A 14 8.14 20.53 7.37
N ALA A 15 7.41 19.79 6.55
CA ALA A 15 5.98 19.53 6.75
C ALA A 15 5.78 18.48 7.86
N ARG A 16 5.40 18.91 9.06
CA ARG A 16 5.06 17.99 10.16
C ARG A 16 3.73 17.29 9.85
N PRO A 17 3.72 15.97 9.61
CA PRO A 17 2.48 15.21 9.54
C PRO A 17 1.80 15.21 10.94
N PRO A 18 0.49 14.90 11.06
CA PRO A 18 -0.19 14.81 12.36
C PRO A 18 0.59 13.94 13.36
N GLU A 19 0.63 14.35 14.63
CA GLU A 19 1.68 14.04 15.63
C GLU A 19 2.13 12.57 15.80
N VAL A 20 1.34 11.56 15.38
CA VAL A 20 1.85 10.21 15.08
C VAL A 20 1.01 9.60 13.96
N MET A 21 1.55 9.57 12.75
CA MET A 21 0.92 8.97 11.57
C MET A 21 1.17 7.45 11.47
N PHE A 22 2.33 7.00 11.97
CA PHE A 22 2.85 5.65 11.77
C PHE A 22 3.02 4.93 13.10
N ALA A 23 2.49 3.72 13.16
CA ALA A 23 2.62 2.83 14.32
C ALA A 23 4.03 2.20 14.36
N PRO A 24 4.68 2.10 15.53
CA PRO A 24 5.97 1.45 15.65
C PRO A 24 5.89 -0.06 15.39
N LEU A 25 7.02 -0.69 15.03
CA LEU A 25 7.10 -2.11 14.67
C LEU A 25 6.47 -3.08 15.70
N PRO A 26 6.62 -2.89 17.03
CA PRO A 26 5.93 -3.74 18.01
C PRO A 26 4.41 -3.67 17.93
N GLU A 27 3.84 -2.49 17.66
CA GLU A 27 2.40 -2.31 17.48
C GLU A 27 1.93 -2.95 16.16
N GLN A 28 2.71 -2.82 15.08
CA GLN A 28 2.44 -3.52 13.83
C GLN A 28 2.42 -5.05 14.03
N LEU A 29 3.36 -5.60 14.79
CA LEU A 29 3.38 -7.03 15.09
C LEU A 29 2.17 -7.46 15.92
N ALA A 30 1.75 -6.67 16.90
CA ALA A 30 0.53 -6.92 17.68
C ALA A 30 -0.73 -6.91 16.79
N ASN A 31 -0.81 -5.96 15.84
CA ASN A 31 -1.88 -5.91 14.85
C ASN A 31 -1.93 -7.19 14.00
N ILE A 32 -0.78 -7.67 13.49
CA ILE A 32 -0.70 -8.90 12.70
C ILE A 32 -1.13 -10.12 13.52
N ARG A 33 -0.74 -10.22 14.79
CA ARG A 33 -1.19 -11.31 15.69
C ARG A 33 -2.71 -11.35 15.80
N ARG A 34 -3.32 -10.19 16.02
CA ARG A 34 -4.78 -10.05 16.10
C ARG A 34 -5.45 -10.46 14.78
N TRP A 35 -4.99 -9.90 13.65
CA TRP A 35 -5.58 -10.22 12.35
C TRP A 35 -5.40 -11.68 11.96
N ASN A 36 -4.26 -12.29 12.29
CA ASN A 36 -4.02 -13.72 12.06
C ASN A 36 -5.05 -14.59 12.79
N ALA A 37 -5.35 -14.26 14.06
CA ALA A 37 -6.35 -14.96 14.86
C ALA A 37 -7.79 -14.74 14.34
N GLU A 38 -8.15 -13.49 14.03
CA GLU A 38 -9.49 -13.12 13.55
C GLU A 38 -9.81 -13.66 12.16
N ARG A 39 -8.79 -13.72 11.27
CA ARG A 39 -8.98 -14.00 9.85
C ARG A 39 -8.45 -15.35 9.40
N GLY A 40 -7.86 -16.13 10.31
CA GLY A 40 -7.35 -17.47 10.01
C GLY A 40 -6.27 -17.46 8.93
N TRP A 41 -5.34 -16.51 8.99
CA TRP A 41 -4.26 -16.39 7.99
C TRP A 41 -3.28 -17.57 8.02
N GLY A 42 -3.24 -18.32 9.12
CA GLY A 42 -2.41 -19.52 9.27
C GLY A 42 -0.93 -19.21 9.46
N LEU A 43 -0.59 -17.99 9.91
CA LEU A 43 0.77 -17.66 10.35
C LEU A 43 1.06 -18.39 11.66
N ILE A 44 2.22 -19.01 11.75
CA ILE A 44 2.64 -19.74 12.96
C ILE A 44 3.47 -18.86 13.88
N ALA A 45 3.63 -19.27 15.14
CA ALA A 45 4.45 -18.54 16.12
C ALA A 45 5.89 -18.32 15.64
N GLY A 46 6.46 -19.29 14.91
CA GLY A 46 7.79 -19.18 14.31
C GLY A 46 7.91 -18.03 13.30
N ASP A 47 6.88 -17.82 12.46
CA ASP A 47 6.85 -16.70 11.51
C ASP A 47 6.93 -15.36 12.27
N LEU A 48 6.11 -15.22 13.32
CA LEU A 48 5.97 -14.01 14.14
C LEU A 48 7.21 -13.69 14.98
N HIS A 49 7.94 -14.71 15.44
CA HIS A 49 9.14 -14.53 16.24
C HIS A 49 10.36 -14.13 15.38
N ALA A 50 10.38 -14.53 14.10
CA ALA A 50 11.48 -14.23 13.19
C ALA A 50 11.50 -12.79 12.67
N VAL A 51 10.49 -11.97 12.99
CA VAL A 51 10.42 -10.58 12.51
C VAL A 51 11.42 -9.70 13.24
N ASP A 52 12.35 -9.11 12.48
CA ASP A 52 13.24 -8.07 12.97
C ASP A 52 12.44 -6.79 13.31
N LEU A 53 12.49 -6.39 14.59
CA LEU A 53 11.83 -5.18 15.10
C LEU A 53 12.79 -3.98 15.21
N THR A 54 14.02 -4.10 14.70
CA THR A 54 14.99 -3.01 14.66
C THR A 54 14.55 -1.96 13.64
N PRO A 55 14.31 -0.69 14.05
CA PRO A 55 14.01 0.38 13.11
C PRO A 55 15.21 0.65 12.20
N ARG A 56 14.94 0.85 10.91
CA ARG A 56 15.91 1.21 9.87
C ARG A 56 15.48 2.40 9.02
N ALA A 57 14.21 2.81 9.12
CA ALA A 57 13.75 4.04 8.51
C ALA A 57 14.56 5.23 9.03
N GLY A 58 15.07 6.05 8.12
CA GLY A 58 15.76 7.29 8.45
C GLY A 58 14.78 8.40 8.86
N ASN A 59 15.27 9.64 8.86
CA ASN A 59 14.48 10.81 9.28
C ASN A 59 13.51 11.35 8.21
N ASP A 60 13.29 10.64 7.09
CA ASP A 60 12.32 11.09 6.07
C ASP A 60 10.89 10.75 6.54
N PRO A 61 9.99 11.74 6.63
CA PRO A 61 8.70 11.56 7.28
C PRO A 61 7.76 10.58 6.60
N LEU A 62 7.99 10.21 5.33
CA LEU A 62 7.16 9.22 4.61
C LEU A 62 7.93 7.95 4.25
N VAL A 63 9.14 7.79 4.78
CA VAL A 63 9.89 6.54 4.74
C VAL A 63 9.67 5.80 6.04
N VAL A 64 9.11 4.59 5.97
CA VAL A 64 8.64 3.87 7.16
C VAL A 64 9.12 2.44 7.18
N ASP A 65 9.38 1.93 8.39
CA ASP A 65 9.49 0.49 8.60
C ASP A 65 8.09 -0.13 8.71
N LEU A 66 7.88 -1.18 7.94
CA LEU A 66 6.61 -1.84 7.78
C LEU A 66 6.77 -3.34 7.92
N ILE A 67 5.91 -3.99 8.70
CA ILE A 67 5.78 -5.45 8.68
C ILE A 67 4.75 -5.82 7.61
N ALA A 68 5.23 -6.31 6.47
CA ALA A 68 4.40 -6.76 5.37
C ALA A 68 4.09 -8.26 5.49
N VAL A 69 2.86 -8.64 5.16
CA VAL A 69 2.35 -10.03 5.19
C VAL A 69 2.07 -10.49 3.76
N TYR A 70 2.58 -11.67 3.41
CA TYR A 70 2.37 -12.35 2.14
C TYR A 70 1.75 -13.70 2.43
N LEU A 71 0.46 -13.84 2.14
CA LEU A 71 -0.28 -15.05 2.47
C LEU A 71 0.07 -16.17 1.48
N ARG A 72 -0.06 -17.42 1.93
CA ARG A 72 -0.04 -18.60 1.06
C ARG A 72 -1.35 -18.71 0.29
N ASP A 73 -1.42 -19.63 -0.67
CA ASP A 73 -2.69 -19.99 -1.29
C ASP A 73 -3.73 -20.35 -0.21
N GLY A 74 -4.97 -19.93 -0.44
CA GLY A 74 -6.13 -20.34 0.34
C GLY A 74 -6.98 -21.34 -0.44
N PRO A 75 -8.04 -21.90 0.18
CA PRO A 75 -8.91 -22.88 -0.48
C PRO A 75 -9.59 -22.33 -1.75
N GLU A 76 -9.90 -21.03 -1.78
CA GLU A 76 -10.66 -20.39 -2.86
C GLU A 76 -9.83 -19.40 -3.70
N MET A 77 -8.59 -19.11 -3.29
CA MET A 77 -7.82 -17.98 -3.81
C MET A 77 -6.32 -18.25 -3.85
N SER A 78 -5.69 -17.91 -4.96
CA SER A 78 -4.22 -17.90 -5.04
C SER A 78 -3.62 -16.79 -4.16
N ALA A 79 -2.36 -16.98 -3.80
CA ALA A 79 -1.64 -16.23 -2.79
C ALA A 79 -1.62 -14.72 -3.01
N VAL A 80 -1.46 -14.26 -4.25
CA VAL A 80 -1.40 -12.84 -4.62
C VAL A 80 -2.77 -12.14 -4.46
N PRO A 81 -3.85 -12.57 -5.15
CA PRO A 81 -5.20 -12.08 -4.90
C PRO A 81 -5.61 -12.16 -3.42
N ARG A 82 -5.24 -13.23 -2.72
CA ARG A 82 -5.55 -13.42 -1.30
C ARG A 82 -4.87 -12.36 -0.44
N THR A 83 -3.58 -12.15 -0.63
CA THR A 83 -2.82 -11.12 0.08
C THR A 83 -3.42 -9.74 -0.15
N CYS A 84 -3.71 -9.38 -1.40
CA CYS A 84 -4.33 -8.09 -1.71
C CYS A 84 -5.73 -7.93 -1.09
N HIS A 85 -6.58 -8.96 -1.18
CA HIS A 85 -7.95 -8.92 -0.67
C HIS A 85 -7.97 -8.80 0.87
N GLU A 86 -7.16 -9.60 1.56
CA GLU A 86 -7.12 -9.64 3.01
C GLU A 86 -6.57 -8.33 3.59
N LEU A 87 -5.48 -7.79 3.02
CA LEU A 87 -4.92 -6.51 3.46
C LEU A 87 -5.87 -5.34 3.16
N TRP A 88 -6.53 -5.33 1.99
CA TRP A 88 -7.59 -4.35 1.72
C TRP A 88 -8.71 -4.43 2.75
N THR A 89 -9.18 -5.64 3.07
CA THR A 89 -10.29 -5.83 4.01
C THR A 89 -9.93 -5.32 5.40
N VAL A 90 -8.73 -5.60 5.88
CA VAL A 90 -8.23 -5.08 7.16
C VAL A 90 -8.11 -3.57 7.12
N ALA A 91 -7.51 -2.98 6.08
CA ALA A 91 -7.38 -1.53 5.94
C ALA A 91 -8.75 -0.83 5.87
N ALA A 92 -9.71 -1.41 5.13
CA ALA A 92 -11.07 -0.91 4.98
C ALA A 92 -11.82 -0.86 6.31
N ALA A 93 -11.64 -1.87 7.17
CA ALA A 93 -12.26 -1.92 8.48
C ALA A 93 -11.76 -0.85 9.47
N GLN A 94 -10.57 -0.27 9.23
CA GLN A 94 -10.01 0.81 10.07
C GLN A 94 -10.56 2.21 9.70
N GLN A 95 -11.40 2.30 8.66
CA GLN A 95 -11.86 3.58 8.12
C GLN A 95 -13.35 3.80 8.35
N PRO A 96 -13.80 5.06 8.53
CA PRO A 96 -15.23 5.36 8.70
C PRO A 96 -16.07 4.88 7.53
N ARG A 97 -15.53 5.02 6.31
CA ARG A 97 -16.12 4.51 5.07
C ARG A 97 -15.02 3.98 4.17
N SER A 98 -15.36 2.97 3.39
CA SER A 98 -14.48 2.42 2.36
C SER A 98 -15.27 2.14 1.08
N TRP A 99 -14.58 2.17 -0.06
CA TRP A 99 -15.14 1.81 -1.35
C TRP A 99 -14.06 1.14 -2.21
N SER A 100 -14.42 0.12 -2.98
CA SER A 100 -13.50 -0.50 -3.94
C SER A 100 -14.16 -0.70 -5.30
N TRP A 101 -13.36 -0.66 -6.36
CA TRP A 101 -13.83 -0.73 -7.76
C TRP A 101 -14.61 -2.01 -8.10
N ASP A 102 -14.45 -3.07 -7.32
CA ASP A 102 -15.06 -4.38 -7.50
C ASP A 102 -16.35 -4.55 -6.67
N TRP A 103 -16.81 -3.51 -5.97
CA TRP A 103 -18.12 -3.52 -5.31
C TRP A 103 -19.22 -3.57 -6.36
N HIS A 104 -20.15 -4.52 -6.22
CA HIS A 104 -21.29 -4.68 -7.12
C HIS A 104 -22.60 -4.55 -6.32
N GLY A 105 -23.36 -3.47 -6.60
CA GLY A 105 -24.42 -3.01 -5.68
C GLY A 105 -23.85 -2.58 -4.34
N ASP A 106 -24.63 -1.95 -3.46
CA ASP A 106 -24.17 -1.49 -2.14
C ASP A 106 -23.84 -2.63 -1.14
N ARG A 107 -23.37 -3.78 -1.64
CA ARG A 107 -23.00 -4.97 -0.89
C ARG A 107 -21.55 -5.34 -1.19
N TRP A 108 -20.81 -5.63 -0.13
CA TRP A 108 -19.51 -6.28 -0.24
C TRP A 108 -19.73 -7.73 -0.68
N GLU A 109 -19.47 -8.03 -1.94
CA GLU A 109 -19.30 -9.41 -2.38
C GLU A 109 -17.88 -9.86 -2.03
N ARG A 110 -17.73 -11.03 -1.38
CA ARG A 110 -16.42 -11.66 -1.12
C ARG A 110 -15.79 -12.16 -2.42
N ARG A 111 -15.52 -11.24 -3.34
CA ARG A 111 -14.80 -11.54 -4.58
C ARG A 111 -13.31 -11.35 -4.34
N PRO A 112 -12.49 -12.33 -4.77
CA PRO A 112 -11.05 -12.15 -4.86
C PRO A 112 -10.71 -10.86 -5.58
N LYS A 113 -9.79 -10.05 -5.03
CA LYS A 113 -9.28 -8.89 -5.78
C LYS A 113 -8.63 -9.42 -7.05
N PRO A 114 -9.09 -9.03 -8.25
CA PRO A 114 -8.57 -9.57 -9.50
C PRO A 114 -7.24 -8.88 -9.83
N VAL A 115 -6.18 -9.25 -9.13
CA VAL A 115 -4.84 -8.68 -9.25
C VAL A 115 -3.80 -9.75 -9.50
N GLN A 116 -2.73 -9.37 -10.18
CA GLN A 116 -1.49 -10.14 -10.22
C GLN A 116 -0.28 -9.23 -10.05
N LEU A 117 0.87 -9.82 -9.77
CA LEU A 117 2.14 -9.10 -9.78
C LEU A 117 2.55 -8.77 -11.21
N ILE A 118 3.24 -7.64 -11.40
CA ILE A 118 3.90 -7.37 -12.69
C ILE A 118 4.95 -8.41 -13.02
N THR A 119 5.25 -8.55 -14.30
CA THR A 119 6.32 -9.43 -14.78
C THR A 119 7.64 -9.16 -14.06
N GLY A 120 8.25 -10.23 -13.54
CA GLY A 120 9.52 -10.18 -12.83
C GLY A 120 9.41 -10.12 -11.30
N LEU A 121 8.28 -9.67 -10.75
CA LEU A 121 8.02 -9.77 -9.31
C LEU A 121 7.59 -11.19 -8.92
N VAL A 122 8.08 -11.66 -7.78
CA VAL A 122 7.81 -12.99 -7.26
C VAL A 122 7.13 -12.91 -5.90
N HIS A 123 5.99 -13.57 -5.77
CA HIS A 123 5.31 -13.71 -4.49
C HIS A 123 6.04 -14.71 -3.60
N ARG A 124 6.51 -14.26 -2.45
CA ARG A 124 7.18 -15.11 -1.44
C ARG A 124 6.37 -15.06 -0.15
N PRO A 125 5.55 -16.09 0.13
CA PRO A 125 4.74 -16.14 1.35
C PRO A 125 5.58 -16.03 2.62
N GLY A 126 4.98 -15.48 3.66
CA GLY A 126 5.61 -15.22 4.95
C GLY A 126 5.40 -13.78 5.39
N ILE A 127 6.06 -13.40 6.47
CA ILE A 127 6.03 -12.05 7.01
C ILE A 127 7.45 -11.50 7.06
N ARG A 128 7.61 -10.20 6.77
CA ARG A 128 8.92 -9.56 6.74
C ARG A 128 8.82 -8.08 7.08
N ARG A 129 9.82 -7.59 7.82
CA ARG A 129 10.09 -6.16 7.96
C ARG A 129 10.69 -5.66 6.65
N VAL A 130 10.10 -4.62 6.09
CA VAL A 130 10.59 -3.89 4.92
C VAL A 130 10.61 -2.40 5.25
N THR A 131 11.50 -1.65 4.61
CA THR A 131 11.42 -0.18 4.64
C THR A 131 10.78 0.27 3.33
N VAL A 132 9.82 1.19 3.41
CA VAL A 132 9.02 1.63 2.26
C VAL A 132 9.06 3.15 2.19
N ASP A 133 9.42 3.71 1.04
CA ASP A 133 9.18 5.12 0.74
C ASP A 133 7.74 5.27 0.19
N LEU A 134 6.82 5.69 1.06
CA LEU A 134 5.41 5.87 0.73
C LEU A 134 5.16 7.06 -0.20
N ALA A 135 6.16 7.91 -0.42
CA ALA A 135 6.07 9.07 -1.30
C ALA A 135 7.15 9.03 -2.39
N ALA A 136 7.60 7.83 -2.76
CA ALA A 136 8.49 7.65 -3.90
C ALA A 136 7.85 8.21 -5.18
N HIS A 137 8.67 8.93 -5.94
CA HIS A 137 8.30 9.62 -7.19
C HIS A 137 7.23 10.72 -7.05
N PHE A 138 6.83 11.09 -5.84
CA PHE A 138 5.92 12.19 -5.59
C PHE A 138 6.64 13.54 -5.56
N GLU A 139 6.11 14.49 -6.33
CA GLU A 139 6.47 15.90 -6.27
C GLU A 139 5.18 16.73 -6.40
N PRO A 140 4.88 17.65 -5.47
CA PRO A 140 3.65 18.43 -5.50
C PRO A 140 3.45 19.17 -6.83
N GLY A 141 2.26 19.05 -7.41
CA GLY A 141 1.91 19.67 -8.70
C GLY A 141 2.51 19.00 -9.95
N ARG A 142 3.48 18.08 -9.79
CA ARG A 142 4.08 17.38 -10.92
C ARG A 142 3.18 16.25 -11.42
N TYR A 143 2.94 16.22 -12.72
CA TYR A 143 2.22 15.14 -13.37
C TYR A 143 3.17 14.00 -13.71
N VAL A 144 2.85 12.79 -13.25
CA VAL A 144 3.62 11.58 -13.51
C VAL A 144 2.70 10.45 -13.99
N ARG A 145 3.27 9.52 -14.76
CA ARG A 145 2.58 8.33 -15.26
C ARG A 145 3.09 7.12 -14.50
N PRO A 146 2.26 6.32 -13.83
CA PRO A 146 2.74 5.17 -13.08
C PRO A 146 3.44 4.16 -13.99
N SER A 147 2.98 3.94 -15.23
CA SER A 147 3.65 3.02 -16.19
C SER A 147 5.14 3.31 -16.41
N THR A 148 5.60 4.55 -16.28
CA THR A 148 7.02 4.92 -16.44
C THR A 148 7.83 4.80 -15.14
N LEU A 149 7.17 4.49 -14.02
CA LEU A 149 7.75 4.42 -12.68
C LEU A 149 7.80 2.99 -12.13
N ARG A 150 7.18 2.02 -12.81
CA ARG A 150 7.10 0.63 -12.34
C ARG A 150 8.45 -0.06 -12.50
N SER A 151 8.81 -0.82 -11.47
CA SER A 151 10.09 -1.51 -11.33
C SER A 151 9.96 -2.65 -10.32
N LEU A 152 11.02 -3.45 -10.17
CA LEU A 152 11.02 -4.62 -9.27
C LEU A 152 11.04 -4.27 -7.77
N ASP A 153 11.21 -3.00 -7.43
CA ASP A 153 11.08 -2.44 -6.08
C ASP A 153 9.70 -1.81 -5.85
N SER A 154 8.81 -1.77 -6.85
CA SER A 154 7.48 -1.19 -6.71
C SER A 154 6.67 -1.90 -5.64
N ALA A 155 6.23 -1.13 -4.65
CA ALA A 155 5.36 -1.63 -3.59
C ALA A 155 4.00 -2.07 -4.16
N HIS A 156 3.43 -3.09 -3.53
CA HIS A 156 2.13 -3.66 -3.88
C HIS A 156 1.36 -4.02 -2.61
N ALA A 157 1.61 -5.19 -2.03
CA ALA A 157 1.00 -5.61 -0.77
C ALA A 157 1.42 -4.68 0.37
N GLU A 158 2.64 -4.15 0.31
CA GLU A 158 3.22 -3.23 1.28
C GLU A 158 2.40 -1.95 1.40
N THR A 159 1.89 -1.39 0.30
CA THR A 159 1.02 -0.20 0.35
C THR A 159 -0.28 -0.48 1.11
N LEU A 160 -0.87 -1.68 0.96
CA LEU A 160 -2.07 -2.06 1.70
C LEU A 160 -1.77 -2.43 3.15
N ALA A 161 -0.63 -3.06 3.42
CA ALA A 161 -0.17 -3.30 4.79
C ALA A 161 0.07 -1.98 5.53
N ALA A 162 0.67 -0.98 4.87
CA ALA A 162 0.80 0.37 5.40
C ALA A 162 -0.58 0.99 5.66
N ALA A 163 -1.54 0.84 4.74
CA ALA A 163 -2.91 1.33 4.94
C ALA A 163 -3.61 0.68 6.15
N ALA A 164 -3.33 -0.61 6.37
CA ALA A 164 -3.89 -1.40 7.48
C ALA A 164 -3.28 -1.00 8.83
N HIS A 165 -1.97 -0.78 8.89
CA HIS A 165 -1.27 -0.39 10.11
C HIS A 165 -1.42 1.09 10.44
N PHE A 166 -1.55 1.95 9.41
CA PHE A 166 -1.46 3.40 9.54
C PHE A 166 -2.75 4.07 9.06
N PRO A 167 -3.88 3.89 9.75
CA PRO A 167 -5.15 4.47 9.29
C PRO A 167 -5.13 6.00 9.24
N ARG A 168 -4.27 6.65 10.05
CA ARG A 168 -4.05 8.10 10.03
C ARG A 168 -3.29 8.56 8.78
N TRP A 169 -2.39 7.76 8.23
CA TRP A 169 -1.71 8.05 6.95
C TRP A 169 -2.73 8.17 5.82
N ILE A 170 -3.65 7.21 5.73
CA ILE A 170 -4.74 7.25 4.75
C ILE A 170 -5.55 8.53 4.87
N ARG A 171 -6.00 8.87 6.08
CA ARG A 171 -6.83 10.06 6.31
C ARG A 171 -6.09 11.38 6.06
N ALA A 172 -4.76 11.35 6.10
CA ALA A 172 -3.94 12.51 5.79
C ALA A 172 -3.70 12.71 4.29
N MET A 173 -3.99 11.71 3.44
CA MET A 173 -3.79 11.83 1.99
C MET A 173 -4.60 12.98 1.39
N ASP A 174 -3.89 13.92 0.76
CA ASP A 174 -4.47 15.12 0.15
C ASP A 174 -3.89 15.42 -1.25
N GLY A 175 -2.88 14.66 -1.68
CA GLY A 175 -2.19 14.85 -2.95
C GLY A 175 -1.30 16.10 -3.01
N LYS A 176 -1.03 16.74 -1.88
CA LYS A 176 -0.18 17.94 -1.77
C LYS A 176 0.97 17.73 -0.80
N ASP A 177 0.67 17.35 0.44
CA ASP A 177 1.66 17.06 1.48
C ASP A 177 1.80 15.55 1.67
N VAL A 178 0.67 14.83 1.62
CA VAL A 178 0.64 13.37 1.68
C VAL A 178 0.03 12.85 0.37
N PRO A 179 0.82 12.14 -0.46
CA PRO A 179 0.34 11.70 -1.76
C PRO A 179 -0.68 10.57 -1.65
N TYR A 180 -1.56 10.49 -2.64
CA TYR A 180 -2.27 9.26 -2.94
C TYR A 180 -1.28 8.20 -3.43
N ALA A 181 -1.60 6.91 -3.31
CA ALA A 181 -0.64 5.85 -3.59
C ALA A 181 -1.14 4.89 -4.67
N TRP A 182 -0.34 4.69 -5.71
CA TRP A 182 -0.50 3.55 -6.59
C TRP A 182 0.06 2.28 -5.95
N LEU A 183 -0.53 1.13 -6.27
CA LEU A 183 0.05 -0.18 -5.94
C LEU A 183 0.78 -0.69 -7.19
N SER A 184 1.88 -0.01 -7.53
CA SER A 184 2.57 -0.16 -8.81
C SER A 184 3.15 -1.56 -9.07
N GLY A 185 3.39 -2.37 -8.03
CA GLY A 185 3.77 -3.77 -8.20
C GLY A 185 2.60 -4.69 -8.61
N TYR A 186 1.35 -4.22 -8.57
CA TYR A 186 0.17 -4.96 -9.02
C TYR A 186 -0.40 -4.44 -10.34
N GLU A 187 -0.91 -5.35 -11.16
CA GLU A 187 -1.79 -5.05 -12.29
C GLU A 187 -3.13 -5.75 -12.14
N LEU A 188 -4.17 -5.17 -12.75
CA LEU A 188 -5.52 -5.75 -12.69
C LEU A 188 -5.71 -6.85 -13.72
N LEU A 189 -6.49 -7.86 -13.33
CA LEU A 189 -7.04 -8.88 -14.21
C LEU A 189 -8.46 -8.45 -14.61
N ILE A 190 -8.70 -8.23 -15.90
CA ILE A 190 -10.05 -7.97 -16.43
C ILE A 190 -10.50 -9.21 -17.18
N ARG A 191 -11.60 -9.83 -16.75
CA ARG A 191 -12.09 -11.11 -17.28
C ARG A 191 -11.00 -12.19 -17.29
N GLY A 192 -10.19 -12.24 -16.24
CA GLY A 192 -9.08 -13.19 -16.08
C GLY A 192 -7.85 -12.90 -16.93
N ARG A 193 -7.80 -11.76 -17.66
CA ARG A 193 -6.67 -11.39 -18.50
C ARG A 193 -5.87 -10.23 -17.91
N PRO A 194 -4.52 -10.30 -17.90
CA PRO A 194 -3.67 -9.19 -17.50
C PRO A 194 -4.01 -7.92 -18.26
N THR A 195 -4.21 -6.83 -17.52
CA THR A 195 -4.43 -5.50 -18.08
C THR A 195 -3.32 -4.59 -17.56
N PRO A 196 -2.14 -4.56 -18.21
CA PRO A 196 -0.98 -3.80 -17.74
C PRO A 196 -1.23 -2.29 -17.69
N TRP A 197 -2.27 -1.83 -18.39
CA TRP A 197 -2.75 -0.45 -18.41
C TRP A 197 -3.65 -0.09 -17.24
N ARG A 198 -3.93 -1.02 -16.32
CA ARG A 198 -4.73 -0.78 -15.12
C ARG A 198 -4.03 -1.30 -13.88
N LEU A 199 -4.03 -0.49 -12.83
CA LEU A 199 -3.47 -0.87 -11.53
C LEU A 199 -4.37 -0.39 -10.40
N PRO A 200 -4.30 -1.05 -9.22
CA PRO A 200 -4.95 -0.55 -8.03
C PRO A 200 -4.37 0.81 -7.62
N ALA A 201 -5.24 1.70 -7.15
CA ALA A 201 -4.83 3.02 -6.66
C ALA A 201 -5.62 3.38 -5.39
N LEU A 202 -4.89 3.71 -4.34
CA LEU A 202 -5.40 4.01 -3.01
C LEU A 202 -5.46 5.51 -2.79
N SER A 203 -6.63 6.00 -2.38
CA SER A 203 -6.86 7.44 -2.15
C SER A 203 -7.83 7.67 -0.99
N TRP A 204 -7.76 8.87 -0.41
CA TRP A 204 -8.75 9.35 0.56
C TRP A 204 -9.58 10.49 -0.02
N SER A 205 -10.89 10.42 0.19
CA SER A 205 -11.82 11.51 -0.10
C SER A 205 -12.16 12.24 1.19
N ASN A 206 -11.66 13.47 1.35
CA ASN A 206 -12.01 14.34 2.48
C ASN A 206 -13.51 14.65 2.52
N PHE A 207 -14.13 14.91 1.36
CA PHE A 207 -15.55 15.21 1.28
C PHE A 207 -16.44 14.05 1.74
N ARG A 208 -16.11 12.81 1.38
CA ARG A 208 -16.90 11.63 1.73
C ARG A 208 -16.42 10.92 3.00
N HIS A 209 -15.30 11.35 3.58
CA HIS A 209 -14.55 10.62 4.61
C HIS A 209 -14.36 9.13 4.26
N THR A 210 -13.95 8.87 3.02
CA THR A 210 -13.94 7.51 2.44
C THR A 210 -12.55 7.16 1.93
N MET A 211 -12.04 5.99 2.34
CA MET A 211 -10.88 5.37 1.70
C MET A 211 -11.35 4.63 0.45
N SER A 212 -10.75 4.93 -0.70
CA SER A 212 -11.09 4.32 -1.98
C SER A 212 -9.93 3.53 -2.52
N LEU A 213 -10.20 2.30 -2.93
CA LEU A 213 -9.30 1.51 -3.75
C LEU A 213 -9.89 1.42 -5.16
N THR A 214 -9.31 2.17 -6.09
CA THR A 214 -9.80 2.38 -7.45
C THR A 214 -8.95 1.63 -8.48
N ALA A 215 -9.45 1.53 -9.71
CA ALA A 215 -8.73 0.98 -10.86
C ALA A 215 -8.18 2.13 -11.73
N ALA A 216 -6.97 2.61 -11.44
CA ALA A 216 -6.37 3.73 -12.18
C ALA A 216 -5.79 3.28 -13.52
N TRP A 217 -5.70 4.22 -14.47
CA TRP A 217 -5.04 4.01 -15.76
C TRP A 217 -3.54 4.16 -15.61
N ALA A 218 -2.76 3.16 -16.03
CA ALA A 218 -1.32 3.18 -15.86
C ALA A 218 -0.61 4.19 -16.77
N ASN A 219 -1.22 4.49 -17.92
CA ASN A 219 -0.69 5.35 -18.97
C ASN A 219 -1.18 6.81 -18.89
N HIS A 220 -2.09 7.13 -17.97
CA HIS A 220 -2.54 8.50 -17.76
C HIS A 220 -1.57 9.24 -16.83
N SER A 221 -1.47 10.56 -17.05
CA SER A 221 -0.68 11.44 -16.19
C SER A 221 -1.55 11.94 -15.03
N TYR A 222 -1.03 11.87 -13.81
CA TYR A 222 -1.70 12.35 -12.60
C TYR A 222 -0.77 13.21 -11.77
N SER A 223 -1.30 14.24 -11.12
CA SER A 223 -0.63 15.00 -10.07
C SER A 223 -1.12 14.57 -8.69
N GLY A 224 -0.26 14.62 -7.67
CA GLY A 224 -0.65 14.28 -6.30
C GLY A 224 -0.54 12.80 -5.94
N TRP A 225 0.11 12.00 -6.78
CA TRP A 225 0.24 10.56 -6.61
C TRP A 225 1.70 10.15 -6.46
N ALA A 226 1.93 9.17 -5.59
CA ALA A 226 3.18 8.47 -5.43
C ALA A 226 3.08 7.07 -6.04
N SER A 227 4.25 6.53 -6.41
CA SER A 227 4.43 5.12 -6.71
C SER A 227 5.37 4.55 -5.66
N PRO A 228 4.88 4.14 -4.48
CA PRO A 228 5.73 3.71 -3.37
C PRO A 228 6.69 2.59 -3.77
N VAL A 229 7.88 2.58 -3.17
CA VAL A 229 8.91 1.56 -3.42
C VAL A 229 9.46 0.99 -2.12
N CYS A 230 9.83 -0.28 -2.15
CA CYS A 230 10.54 -0.95 -1.06
C CYS A 230 12.03 -0.60 -1.18
N ILE A 231 12.57 0.07 -0.16
CA ILE A 231 14.00 0.39 -0.04
C ILE A 231 14.61 -0.63 0.94
N SER A 232 15.61 -1.38 0.47
CA SER A 232 16.24 -2.49 1.20
C SER A 232 16.85 -2.06 2.53
#